data_AF-A0A2X4UXS1-F1
#
_entry.id   AF-A0A2X4UXS1-F1
#
_cell.length_a   1.000
_cell.length_b   1.000
_cell.length_c   1.000
_cell.angle_alpha   90.00
_cell.angle_beta   90.00
_cell.angle_gamma   90.00
#
_symmetry.space_group_name_H-M   'P 1'
#
loop_
_entity.id
_entity.type
_entity.pdbx_description
1 polymer ?
#
loop_
_entity_poly.entity_id
_entity_poly.type
_entity_poly.pdbx_seq_one_letter_code
_entity_poly.pdbx_strand_id
1 'polypeptide(L)'
;MQKEKLSALMDGESLDTELLSSLSNDRALQQTWQSYHLIRDTLRGDIGQVMHLDIADRVAAALEKEPARLVPSAVPESQPQPHTWQKMPFWDKVRPWASQITQIGMAACVSLAVIVGVQQYNQPAAQPGAAESPAFNTLPIMGQASPVSLGVPADSFSTGSGQQQQVQEQRKRINAMLQDYELQRRLHSDQLQLEQSNPQQAAVQVPGTQSLGMQQQ
;
A
#
# COMPACT_ATOMS: atom_id res chain seq x y z
N MET A 1 31.52 -3.80 -13.45
CA MET A 1 30.99 -2.66 -14.20
C MET A 1 30.21 -3.10 -15.43
N GLN A 2 30.80 -3.41 -16.59
CA GLN A 2 30.00 -3.66 -17.81
C GLN A 2 29.07 -4.89 -17.73
N LYS A 3 29.53 -6.01 -17.17
CA LYS A 3 28.71 -7.22 -16.98
C LYS A 3 27.53 -7.03 -16.01
N GLU A 4 27.68 -6.11 -15.06
CA GLU A 4 26.64 -5.77 -14.08
C GLU A 4 25.55 -4.93 -14.73
N LYS A 5 25.95 -3.90 -15.51
CA LYS A 5 25.01 -3.14 -16.32
C LYS A 5 24.29 -4.02 -17.35
N LEU A 6 24.98 -5.01 -17.92
CA LEU A 6 24.37 -5.99 -18.83
C LEU A 6 23.32 -6.86 -18.12
N SER A 7 23.56 -7.25 -16.86
CA SER A 7 22.57 -7.95 -16.05
C SER A 7 21.36 -7.07 -15.75
N ALA A 8 21.60 -5.81 -15.35
CA ALA A 8 20.52 -4.84 -15.12
C ALA A 8 19.69 -4.57 -16.38
N LEU A 9 20.32 -4.57 -17.56
CA LEU A 9 19.61 -4.50 -18.85
C LEU A 9 18.76 -5.77 -19.11
N MET A 10 19.28 -6.96 -18.80
CA MET A 10 18.58 -8.24 -18.97
C MET A 10 17.33 -8.35 -18.08
N ASP A 11 17.39 -7.76 -16.88
CA ASP A 11 16.27 -7.70 -15.94
C ASP A 11 15.30 -6.54 -16.22
N GLY A 12 15.66 -5.61 -17.12
CA GLY A 12 14.85 -4.45 -17.48
C GLY A 12 14.95 -3.27 -16.50
N GLU A 13 15.87 -3.33 -15.54
CA GLU A 13 16.09 -2.31 -14.51
C GLU A 13 16.86 -1.09 -15.03
N SER A 14 17.64 -1.25 -16.11
CA SER A 14 18.39 -0.14 -16.72
C SER A 14 18.36 -0.18 -18.24
N LEU A 15 17.98 0.93 -18.87
CA LEU A 15 18.01 1.12 -20.32
C LEU A 15 19.03 2.21 -20.66
N ASP A 16 20.25 1.79 -21.00
CA ASP A 16 21.34 2.66 -21.41
C ASP A 16 21.62 2.49 -22.91
N THR A 17 21.35 3.53 -23.70
CA THR A 17 21.55 3.54 -25.16
C THR A 17 23.02 3.33 -25.52
N GLU A 18 23.96 3.81 -24.70
CA GLU A 18 25.39 3.63 -24.93
C GLU A 18 25.76 2.15 -24.77
N LEU A 19 25.23 1.48 -23.75
CA LEU A 19 25.43 0.05 -23.54
C LEU A 19 24.87 -0.76 -24.72
N LEU A 20 23.65 -0.46 -25.17
CA LEU A 20 23.05 -1.09 -26.36
C LEU A 20 23.93 -0.96 -27.59
N SER A 21 24.51 0.23 -27.81
CA SER A 21 25.46 0.45 -28.91
C SER A 21 26.77 -0.32 -28.75
N SER A 22 27.25 -0.50 -27.51
CA SER A 22 28.45 -1.31 -27.26
C SER A 22 28.17 -2.81 -27.45
N LEU A 23 26.98 -3.28 -27.04
CA LEU A 23 26.54 -4.66 -27.18
C LEU A 23 26.40 -5.05 -28.66
N SER A 24 25.94 -4.15 -29.53
CA SER A 24 25.80 -4.46 -30.96
C SER A 24 27.15 -4.61 -31.69
N ASN A 25 28.21 -3.97 -31.19
CA ASN A 25 29.52 -3.96 -31.84
C ASN A 25 30.54 -4.93 -31.20
N ASP A 26 30.37 -5.33 -29.94
CA ASP A 26 31.30 -6.19 -29.22
C ASP A 26 30.82 -7.64 -29.11
N ARG A 27 31.57 -8.55 -29.75
CA ARG A 27 31.30 -9.99 -29.75
C ARG A 27 31.43 -10.65 -28.37
N ALA A 28 32.33 -10.18 -27.51
CA ALA A 28 32.50 -10.75 -26.16
C ALA A 28 31.31 -10.40 -25.25
N LEU A 29 30.77 -9.19 -25.40
CA LEU A 29 29.54 -8.76 -24.73
C LEU A 29 28.33 -9.56 -25.23
N GLN A 30 28.21 -9.79 -26.53
CA GLN A 30 27.15 -10.65 -27.12
C GLN A 30 27.20 -12.08 -26.59
N GLN A 31 28.39 -12.68 -26.47
CA GLN A 31 28.56 -14.01 -25.88
C GLN A 31 28.15 -14.05 -24.40
N THR A 32 28.46 -12.99 -23.65
CA THR A 32 28.03 -12.87 -22.25
C THR A 32 26.49 -12.76 -22.16
N TRP A 33 25.87 -11.97 -23.03
CA TRP A 33 24.42 -11.84 -23.14
C TRP A 33 23.74 -13.18 -23.47
N GLN A 34 24.25 -13.91 -24.47
CA GLN A 34 23.77 -15.25 -24.81
C GLN A 34 23.88 -16.21 -23.62
N SER A 35 25.02 -16.19 -22.91
CA SER A 35 25.24 -17.07 -21.75
C SER A 35 24.26 -16.78 -20.63
N TYR A 36 23.95 -15.51 -20.35
CA TYR A 36 22.99 -15.12 -19.31
C TYR A 36 21.57 -15.58 -19.64
N HIS A 37 21.13 -15.42 -20.89
CA HIS A 37 19.83 -15.93 -21.32
C HIS A 37 19.76 -17.45 -21.28
N LEU A 38 20.82 -18.14 -21.71
CA LEU A 38 20.89 -19.60 -21.60
C LEU A 38 20.80 -20.09 -20.15
N ILE A 39 21.53 -19.45 -19.22
CA ILE A 39 21.43 -19.77 -17.79
C ILE A 39 20.01 -19.51 -17.28
N ARG A 40 19.38 -18.39 -17.66
CA ARG A 40 18.00 -18.08 -17.27
C ARG A 40 17.00 -19.12 -17.76
N ASP A 41 17.11 -19.55 -19.01
CA ASP A 41 16.20 -20.51 -19.63
C ASP A 41 16.40 -21.91 -19.02
N THR A 42 17.65 -22.31 -18.78
CA THR A 42 17.96 -23.57 -18.08
C THR A 42 17.40 -23.60 -16.66
N LEU A 43 17.49 -22.49 -15.92
CA LEU A 43 16.94 -22.39 -14.56
C LEU A 43 15.40 -22.44 -14.54
N ARG A 44 14.73 -21.94 -15.59
CA ARG A 44 13.27 -22.02 -15.73
C ARG A 44 12.79 -23.38 -16.23
N GLY A 45 13.68 -24.19 -16.78
CA GLY A 45 13.32 -25.42 -17.50
C GLY A 45 12.76 -25.16 -18.89
N ASP A 46 12.95 -23.95 -19.43
CA ASP A 46 12.48 -23.51 -20.76
C ASP A 46 13.46 -23.96 -21.88
N ILE A 47 14.03 -25.17 -21.74
CA ILE A 47 14.98 -25.73 -22.71
C ILE A 47 14.40 -26.98 -23.36
N GLY A 48 14.58 -27.09 -24.67
CA GLY A 48 14.22 -28.30 -25.42
C GLY A 48 15.18 -29.46 -25.17
N GLN A 49 14.81 -30.65 -25.63
CA GLN A 49 15.66 -31.85 -25.56
C GLN A 49 16.96 -31.72 -26.38
N VAL A 50 16.94 -30.89 -27.43
CA VAL A 50 18.09 -30.56 -28.28
C VAL A 50 18.29 -29.05 -28.24
N MET A 51 19.51 -28.61 -27.94
CA MET A 51 19.88 -27.19 -27.91
C MET A 51 20.65 -26.81 -29.18
N HIS A 52 20.17 -25.77 -29.86
CA HIS A 52 20.84 -25.15 -31.00
C HIS A 52 21.40 -23.80 -30.58
N LEU A 53 22.73 -23.65 -30.62
CA LEU A 53 23.43 -22.43 -30.20
C LEU A 53 23.65 -21.42 -31.34
N ASP A 54 23.32 -21.81 -32.57
CA ASP A 54 23.54 -21.08 -33.82
C ASP A 54 22.27 -20.42 -34.40
N ILE A 55 21.15 -20.46 -33.67
CA ILE A 55 19.87 -19.91 -34.14
C ILE A 55 20.00 -18.42 -34.45
N ALA A 56 20.59 -17.65 -33.53
CA ALA A 56 20.75 -16.21 -33.70
C ALA A 56 21.58 -15.87 -34.95
N ASP A 57 22.67 -16.61 -35.21
CA ASP A 57 23.52 -16.42 -36.39
C ASP A 57 22.76 -16.74 -37.68
N ARG A 58 21.99 -17.82 -37.70
CA ARG A 58 21.17 -18.21 -38.86
C ARG A 58 20.08 -17.19 -39.16
N VAL A 59 19.45 -16.63 -38.12
CA VAL A 59 18.44 -15.57 -38.25
C VAL A 59 19.09 -14.29 -38.75
N ALA A 60 20.24 -13.87 -38.20
CA ALA A 60 20.97 -12.70 -38.67
C ALA A 60 21.34 -12.82 -40.16
N ALA A 61 21.87 -13.98 -40.58
CA ALA A 61 22.20 -14.25 -41.99
C ALA A 61 20.98 -14.32 -42.91
N ALA A 62 19.80 -14.66 -42.39
CA ALA A 62 18.55 -14.61 -43.14
C ALA A 62 18.06 -13.16 -43.28
N LEU A 63 18.10 -12.37 -42.20
CA LEU A 63 17.71 -10.96 -42.18
C LEU A 63 18.57 -10.11 -43.13
N GLU A 64 19.87 -10.37 -43.22
CA GLU A 64 20.76 -9.70 -44.19
C GLU A 64 20.33 -9.91 -45.65
N LYS A 65 19.65 -11.03 -45.94
CA LYS A 65 19.17 -11.37 -47.28
C LYS A 65 17.75 -10.87 -47.53
N GLU A 66 17.07 -10.33 -46.52
CA GLU A 66 15.73 -9.80 -46.70
C GLU A 66 15.79 -8.47 -47.46
N PRO A 67 14.98 -8.29 -48.53
CA PRO A 67 14.86 -7.00 -49.17
C PRO A 67 14.21 -6.02 -48.19
N ALA A 68 14.81 -4.83 -48.02
CA ALA A 68 14.28 -3.78 -47.16
C ALA A 68 12.87 -3.37 -47.61
N ARG A 69 11.85 -4.00 -47.01
CA ARG A 69 10.45 -3.69 -47.26
C ARG A 69 10.12 -2.44 -46.47
N LEU A 70 10.43 -1.28 -47.04
CA LEU A 70 9.85 -0.03 -46.59
C LEU A 70 8.34 -0.16 -46.77
N VAL A 71 7.59 -0.28 -45.67
CA VAL A 71 6.13 -0.28 -45.68
C VAL A 71 5.71 1.19 -45.57
N PRO A 72 5.35 1.89 -46.67
CA PRO A 72 4.95 3.29 -46.64
C PRO A 72 3.58 3.53 -45.97
N SER A 73 2.99 2.50 -45.36
CA SER A 73 1.68 2.58 -44.71
C SER A 73 1.64 1.76 -43.43
N ALA A 74 2.66 1.89 -42.58
CA ALA A 74 2.41 1.71 -41.15
C ALA A 74 1.36 2.77 -40.78
N VAL A 75 0.11 2.35 -40.60
CA VAL A 75 -0.96 3.21 -40.11
C VAL A 75 -0.43 3.83 -38.83
N PRO A 76 -0.22 5.16 -38.77
CA PRO A 76 0.22 5.78 -37.54
C PRO A 76 -0.92 5.54 -36.55
N GLU A 77 -0.69 4.65 -35.59
CA GLU A 77 -1.61 4.48 -34.49
C GLU A 77 -1.76 5.86 -33.85
N SER A 78 -2.98 6.39 -33.85
CA SER A 78 -3.24 7.75 -33.42
C SER A 78 -2.99 7.82 -31.91
N GLN A 79 -1.76 8.11 -31.51
CA GLN A 79 -1.46 8.45 -30.13
C GLN A 79 -2.32 9.66 -29.75
N PRO A 80 -3.09 9.61 -28.66
CA PRO A 80 -3.93 10.72 -28.24
C PRO A 80 -3.01 11.89 -27.88
N GLN A 81 -2.92 12.86 -28.79
CA GLN A 81 -2.15 14.07 -28.57
C GLN A 81 -2.71 14.80 -27.33
N PRO A 82 -1.87 15.48 -26.54
CA PRO A 82 -2.23 16.02 -25.23
C PRO A 82 -3.47 16.94 -25.25
N HIS A 83 -3.78 17.59 -26.37
CA HIS A 83 -4.96 18.43 -26.53
C HIS A 83 -6.30 17.65 -26.55
N THR A 84 -6.29 16.35 -26.82
CA THR A 84 -7.48 15.49 -26.78
C THR A 84 -7.79 14.94 -25.39
N TRP A 85 -6.85 15.03 -24.44
CA TRP A 85 -7.05 14.52 -23.08
C TRP A 85 -8.20 15.23 -22.39
N GLN A 86 -8.29 16.55 -22.55
CA GLN A 86 -9.35 17.37 -21.96
C GLN A 86 -10.76 16.99 -22.45
N LYS A 87 -10.88 16.31 -23.60
CA LYS A 87 -12.15 15.84 -24.17
C LYS A 87 -12.49 14.40 -23.78
N MET A 88 -11.64 13.74 -22.99
CA MET A 88 -11.93 12.37 -22.56
C MET A 88 -12.96 12.36 -21.43
N PRO A 89 -13.96 11.45 -21.50
CA PRO A 89 -15.10 11.42 -20.58
C PRO A 89 -14.72 11.13 -19.12
N PHE A 90 -13.47 10.73 -18.84
CA PHE A 90 -12.99 10.58 -17.47
C PHE A 90 -12.70 11.93 -16.79
N TRP A 91 -12.21 12.95 -17.52
CA TRP A 91 -11.89 14.26 -16.94
C TRP A 91 -13.13 14.97 -16.40
N ASP A 92 -14.28 14.79 -17.05
CA ASP A 92 -15.57 15.31 -16.59
C ASP A 92 -15.98 14.73 -15.22
N LYS A 93 -15.57 13.50 -14.91
CA LYS A 93 -15.83 12.87 -13.61
C LYS A 93 -14.88 13.36 -12.51
N VAL A 94 -13.63 13.72 -12.84
CA VAL A 94 -12.63 14.15 -11.83
C VAL A 94 -12.71 15.64 -11.51
N ARG A 95 -13.18 16.46 -12.46
CA ARG A 95 -13.34 17.91 -12.33
C ARG A 95 -14.13 18.36 -11.08
N PRO A 96 -15.26 17.76 -10.70
CA PRO A 96 -16.00 18.17 -9.49
C PRO A 96 -15.28 17.82 -8.18
N TRP A 97 -14.37 16.84 -8.17
CA TRP A 97 -13.57 16.52 -6.99
C TRP A 97 -12.32 17.40 -6.86
N ALA A 98 -11.81 17.95 -7.97
CA ALA A 98 -10.63 18.80 -7.99
C ALA A 98 -10.76 20.01 -7.06
N SER A 99 -11.92 20.66 -7.00
CA SER A 99 -12.14 21.79 -6.09
C SER A 99 -12.07 21.40 -4.61
N GLN A 100 -12.45 20.17 -4.26
CA GLN A 100 -12.34 19.68 -2.89
C GLN A 100 -10.90 19.35 -2.51
N ILE A 101 -10.12 18.78 -3.42
CA ILE A 101 -8.67 18.57 -3.21
C ILE A 101 -7.96 19.89 -2.98
N THR A 102 -8.28 20.94 -3.75
CA THR A 102 -7.67 22.26 -3.57
C THR A 102 -8.00 22.86 -2.21
N GLN A 103 -9.23 22.71 -1.72
CA GLN A 103 -9.63 23.18 -0.39
C GLN A 103 -8.92 22.41 0.73
N ILE A 104 -8.85 21.08 0.62
CA ILE A 104 -8.13 20.22 1.56
C ILE A 104 -6.63 20.56 1.55
N GLY A 105 -6.04 20.79 0.38
CA GLY A 105 -4.64 21.18 0.23
C GLY A 105 -4.31 22.50 0.92
N MET A 106 -5.14 23.53 0.74
CA MET A 106 -4.94 24.81 1.43
C MET A 106 -5.04 24.67 2.95
N ALA A 107 -6.04 23.96 3.46
CA ALA A 107 -6.19 23.72 4.89
C ALA A 107 -5.02 22.92 5.46
N ALA A 108 -4.62 21.83 4.79
CA ALA A 108 -3.49 21.00 5.20
C ALA A 108 -2.17 21.76 5.21
N CYS A 109 -1.91 22.62 4.23
CA CYS A 109 -0.71 23.47 4.20
C CYS A 109 -0.67 24.46 5.37
N VAL A 110 -1.80 25.11 5.68
CA VAL A 110 -1.88 26.02 6.83
C VAL A 110 -1.69 25.27 8.14
N SER A 111 -2.31 24.10 8.31
CA SER A 111 -2.13 23.26 9.50
C SER A 111 -0.68 22.75 9.64
N LEU A 112 -0.05 22.32 8.56
CA LEU A 112 1.35 21.89 8.56
C LEU A 112 2.28 23.06 8.94
N ALA A 113 2.07 24.25 8.35
CA ALA A 113 2.87 25.43 8.68
C ALA A 113 2.78 25.81 10.16
N VAL A 114 1.59 25.69 10.77
CA VAL A 114 1.40 25.94 12.21
C VAL A 114 2.11 24.88 13.06
N ILE A 115 1.96 23.59 12.74
CA ILE A 115 2.60 22.50 13.50
C ILE A 115 4.12 22.57 13.40
N VAL A 116 4.66 22.74 12.19
CA VAL A 116 6.11 22.89 11.96
C VAL A 116 6.62 24.18 12.59
N GLY A 117 5.87 25.29 12.52
CA GLY A 117 6.22 26.54 13.16
C GLY A 117 6.35 26.41 14.68
N VAL A 118 5.43 25.72 15.35
CA VAL A 118 5.49 25.47 16.80
C VAL A 118 6.64 24.52 17.16
N GLN A 119 6.93 23.52 16.32
CA GLN A 119 8.03 22.58 16.54
C GLN A 119 9.41 23.23 16.30
N GLN A 120 9.52 24.11 15.30
CA GLN A 120 10.72 24.90 15.00
C GLN A 120 10.96 25.96 16.09
N TYR A 121 9.91 26.60 16.59
CA TYR A 121 10.00 27.59 17.66
C TYR A 121 10.40 26.98 19.01
N ASN A 122 10.03 25.72 19.25
CA ASN A 122 10.35 25.00 20.49
C ASN A 122 11.60 24.10 20.36
N GLN A 123 12.39 24.23 19.28
CA GLN A 123 13.70 23.58 19.18
C GLN A 123 14.71 24.35 20.06
N PRO A 124 15.38 23.68 21.02
CA PRO A 124 16.53 24.28 21.69
C PRO A 124 17.62 24.50 20.64
N ALA A 125 18.06 25.75 20.49
CA ALA A 125 19.16 26.10 19.59
C ALA A 125 20.37 25.20 19.87
N ALA A 126 20.69 24.31 18.94
CA ALA A 126 21.90 23.50 19.02
C ALA A 126 23.11 24.43 18.84
N GLN A 127 23.68 24.90 19.94
CA GLN A 127 25.04 25.40 19.95
C GLN A 127 26.01 24.20 19.88
N PRO A 128 26.99 24.19 18.96
CA PRO A 128 28.02 23.18 18.95
C PRO A 128 29.08 23.51 20.00
N GLY A 129 29.17 22.68 21.04
CA GLY A 129 30.35 22.58 21.89
C GLY A 129 30.12 22.93 23.36
N ALA A 130 29.93 21.90 24.18
CA ALA A 130 30.59 21.71 25.48
C ALA A 130 29.98 20.47 26.14
N ALA A 131 30.77 19.41 26.26
CA ALA A 131 30.45 18.30 27.14
C ALA A 131 30.94 18.68 28.53
N GLU A 132 30.07 18.87 29.54
CA GLU A 132 30.39 18.67 30.96
C GLU A 132 29.12 18.39 31.80
N SER A 133 29.06 17.16 32.35
CA SER A 133 28.38 16.73 33.59
C SER A 133 26.84 16.84 33.75
N PRO A 134 26.14 15.73 34.08
CA PRO A 134 24.73 15.75 34.42
C PRO A 134 24.54 16.15 35.89
N ALA A 135 24.09 17.38 36.13
CA ALA A 135 23.58 17.77 37.43
C ALA A 135 22.10 17.37 37.54
N PHE A 136 21.84 16.29 38.26
CA PHE A 136 20.53 16.05 38.85
C PHE A 136 20.14 17.28 39.69
N ASN A 137 19.14 18.04 39.24
CA ASN A 137 18.45 19.08 40.00
C ASN A 137 16.95 18.74 40.00
N THR A 138 16.50 18.02 41.03
CA THR A 138 15.83 18.55 42.24
C THR A 138 14.36 18.94 41.97
N LEU A 139 13.50 17.94 42.22
CA LEU A 139 12.13 18.03 42.75
C LEU A 139 11.32 19.29 42.36
N PRO A 140 10.24 19.17 41.56
CA PRO A 140 9.21 20.19 41.57
C PRO A 140 8.53 20.16 42.93
N ILE A 141 8.83 21.16 43.74
CA ILE A 141 8.02 21.55 44.89
C ILE A 141 6.61 21.85 44.37
N MET A 142 5.67 20.99 44.76
CA MET A 142 4.26 21.30 44.99
C MET A 142 3.43 21.75 43.76
N GLY A 143 2.99 20.78 42.94
CA GLY A 143 1.93 21.02 41.94
C GLY A 143 1.69 19.83 41.03
N GLN A 144 0.47 19.28 41.06
CA GLN A 144 0.04 18.00 40.49
C GLN A 144 0.47 17.74 39.03
N ALA A 145 1.01 16.56 38.78
CA ALA A 145 1.14 16.00 37.43
C ALA A 145 -0.27 15.79 36.84
N SER A 146 -0.61 16.54 35.79
CA SER A 146 -1.81 16.32 35.00
C SER A 146 -1.62 15.05 34.14
N PRO A 147 -2.45 14.00 34.33
CA PRO A 147 -2.37 12.81 33.49
C PRO A 147 -2.88 13.11 32.08
N VAL A 148 -2.14 12.64 31.07
CA VAL A 148 -2.60 12.58 29.68
C VAL A 148 -3.59 11.42 29.57
N SER A 149 -4.86 11.70 29.85
CA SER A 149 -5.99 10.85 29.48
C SER A 149 -7.05 11.74 28.84
N LEU A 150 -7.25 11.57 27.53
CA LEU A 150 -8.37 12.12 26.78
C LEU A 150 -9.69 11.67 27.44
N GLY A 151 -10.39 12.60 28.09
CA GLY A 151 -11.76 12.35 28.54
C GLY A 151 -12.24 13.02 29.83
N VAL A 152 -11.75 14.21 30.22
CA VAL A 152 -12.41 15.02 31.26
C VAL A 152 -12.38 16.49 30.82
N PRO A 153 -13.51 17.23 30.81
CA PRO A 153 -13.50 18.66 30.52
C PRO A 153 -12.65 19.38 31.58
N ALA A 154 -11.66 20.13 31.10
CA ALA A 154 -10.81 20.99 31.89
C ALA A 154 -11.60 22.24 32.31
N ASP A 155 -12.49 22.09 33.28
CA ASP A 155 -13.05 23.24 33.99
C ASP A 155 -13.13 22.94 35.47
N SER A 156 -12.73 23.91 36.29
CA SER A 156 -12.76 23.95 37.76
C SER A 156 -11.45 23.59 38.46
N PHE A 157 -10.41 24.42 38.27
CA PHE A 157 -9.42 24.65 39.32
C PHE A 157 -10.07 25.43 40.47
N SER A 158 -10.70 24.72 41.41
CA SER A 158 -11.13 25.27 42.70
C SER A 158 -11.24 24.16 43.74
N THR A 159 -10.50 24.35 44.83
CA THR A 159 -10.51 23.63 46.11
C THR A 159 -11.84 22.95 46.50
N GLY A 160 -11.81 21.66 46.85
CA GLY A 160 -12.90 21.04 47.60
C GLY A 160 -12.82 19.51 47.73
N SER A 161 -12.94 19.00 48.95
CA SER A 161 -13.09 17.58 49.32
C SER A 161 -14.24 16.82 48.62
N GLY A 162 -15.08 17.52 47.84
CA GLY A 162 -16.14 16.93 47.02
C GLY A 162 -15.67 16.25 45.72
N GLN A 163 -14.51 16.64 45.15
CA GLN A 163 -14.01 15.99 43.93
C GLN A 163 -13.60 14.53 44.15
N GLN A 164 -13.07 14.18 45.34
CA GLN A 164 -12.76 12.79 45.66
C GLN A 164 -14.00 11.91 45.74
N GLN A 165 -15.14 12.44 46.23
CA GLN A 165 -16.41 11.71 46.26
C GLN A 165 -16.99 11.51 44.85
N GLN A 166 -16.92 12.53 43.98
CA GLN A 166 -17.36 12.41 42.59
C GLN A 166 -16.53 11.39 41.78
N VAL A 167 -15.20 11.36 42.00
CA VAL A 167 -14.33 10.37 41.37
C VAL A 167 -14.65 8.95 41.87
N GLN A 168 -15.00 8.78 43.14
CA GLN A 168 -15.43 7.48 43.67
C GLN A 168 -16.78 7.04 43.09
N GLU A 169 -17.73 7.96 42.89
CA GLU A 169 -19.00 7.65 42.22
C GLU A 169 -18.81 7.29 40.75
N GLN A 170 -17.95 8.00 40.01
CA GLN A 170 -17.57 7.62 38.65
C GLN A 170 -16.95 6.22 38.62
N ARG A 171 -16.03 5.91 39.54
CA ARG A 171 -15.44 4.57 39.64
C ARG A 171 -16.48 3.49 39.91
N LYS A 172 -17.47 3.75 40.77
CA LYS A 172 -18.58 2.81 41.03
C LYS A 172 -19.43 2.60 39.78
N ARG A 173 -19.76 3.66 39.05
CA ARG A 173 -20.54 3.58 37.80
C ARG A 173 -19.79 2.80 36.71
N ILE A 174 -18.49 3.04 36.56
CA ILE A 174 -17.65 2.32 35.58
C ILE A 174 -17.55 0.84 35.94
N ASN A 175 -17.36 0.49 37.22
CA ASN A 175 -17.34 -0.91 37.65
C ASN A 175 -18.68 -1.61 37.39
N ALA A 176 -19.81 -0.94 37.63
CA ALA A 176 -21.14 -1.49 37.34
C ALA A 176 -21.36 -1.71 35.84
N MET A 177 -20.96 -0.75 35.00
CA MET A 177 -21.04 -0.89 33.54
C MET A 177 -20.16 -2.04 33.04
N LEU A 178 -18.98 -2.24 33.62
CA LEU A 178 -18.10 -3.33 33.25
C LEU A 178 -18.69 -4.71 33.60
N GLN A 179 -19.34 -4.82 34.77
CA GLN A 179 -20.06 -6.01 35.20
C GLN A 179 -21.28 -6.31 34.31
N ASP A 180 -22.01 -5.27 33.90
CA ASP A 180 -23.14 -5.43 32.99
C ASP A 180 -22.69 -5.86 31.59
N TYR A 181 -21.59 -5.28 31.10
CA TYR A 181 -21.01 -5.63 29.81
C TYR A 181 -20.54 -7.10 29.76
N GLU A 182 -19.93 -7.62 30.83
CA GLU A 182 -19.56 -9.04 30.87
C GLU A 182 -20.79 -9.96 30.93
N LEU A 183 -21.87 -9.57 31.61
CA LEU A 183 -23.11 -10.33 31.64
C LEU A 183 -23.77 -10.35 30.25
N GLN A 184 -23.88 -9.19 29.61
CA GLN A 184 -24.43 -9.08 28.27
C GLN A 184 -23.61 -9.89 27.27
N ARG A 185 -22.28 -9.89 27.38
CA ARG A 185 -21.41 -10.70 26.53
C ARG A 185 -21.65 -12.20 26.72
N ARG A 186 -21.88 -12.66 27.95
CA ARG A 186 -22.21 -14.06 28.24
C ARG A 186 -23.59 -14.44 27.69
N LEU A 187 -24.62 -13.62 27.95
CA LEU A 187 -25.97 -13.87 27.42
C LEU A 187 -25.98 -13.90 25.88
N HIS A 188 -25.27 -12.97 25.24
CA HIS A 188 -25.18 -12.91 23.79
C HIS A 188 -24.39 -14.11 23.23
N SER A 189 -23.35 -14.57 23.92
CA SER A 189 -22.65 -15.82 23.55
C SER A 189 -23.51 -17.06 23.75
N ASP A 190 -24.36 -17.09 24.78
CA ASP A 190 -25.25 -18.21 25.07
C ASP A 190 -26.42 -18.26 24.06
N GLN A 191 -26.97 -17.10 23.68
CA GLN A 191 -27.97 -16.99 22.61
C GLN A 191 -27.42 -17.49 21.26
N LEU A 192 -26.16 -17.18 20.93
CA LEU A 192 -25.50 -17.71 19.73
C LEU A 192 -25.29 -19.24 19.81
N GLN A 193 -25.08 -19.81 21.00
CA GLN A 193 -25.01 -21.26 21.19
C GLN A 193 -26.39 -21.95 21.17
N LEU A 194 -27.44 -21.29 21.68
CA LEU A 194 -28.82 -21.75 21.60
C LEU A 194 -29.37 -21.69 20.15
N GLU A 195 -28.95 -20.70 19.35
CA GLU A 195 -29.28 -20.64 17.92
C GLU A 195 -28.56 -21.73 17.10
N GLN A 196 -27.34 -22.12 17.49
CA GLN A 196 -26.62 -23.25 16.87
C GLN A 196 -27.11 -24.63 17.32
N SER A 197 -27.76 -24.76 18.49
CA SER A 197 -28.25 -26.03 19.04
C SER A 197 -29.72 -26.34 18.71
N ASN A 198 -30.36 -25.58 17.81
CA ASN A 198 -31.65 -25.94 17.22
C ASN A 198 -31.51 -26.39 15.75
N PRO A 199 -31.06 -27.63 15.46
CA PRO A 199 -31.28 -28.25 14.16
C PRO A 199 -32.67 -28.91 14.17
N GLN A 200 -33.74 -28.14 14.18
CA GLN A 200 -35.08 -28.65 13.88
C GLN A 200 -35.61 -27.99 12.60
N GLN A 201 -35.24 -28.64 11.49
CA GLN A 201 -36.15 -29.00 10.40
C GLN A 201 -37.47 -28.22 10.38
N ALA A 202 -37.44 -27.01 9.83
CA ALA A 202 -38.60 -26.44 9.18
C ALA A 202 -38.69 -27.05 7.77
N ALA A 203 -39.04 -28.35 7.70
CA ALA A 203 -39.54 -28.96 6.48
C ALA A 203 -40.98 -28.48 6.27
N VAL A 204 -41.14 -27.31 5.64
CA VAL A 204 -42.44 -26.90 5.11
C VAL A 204 -42.65 -27.64 3.79
N GLN A 205 -43.40 -28.73 3.87
CA GLN A 205 -43.96 -29.43 2.72
C GLN A 205 -44.90 -28.49 1.96
N VAL A 206 -44.61 -28.27 0.68
CA VAL A 206 -45.55 -27.63 -0.26
C VAL A 206 -46.25 -28.76 -1.03
N PRO A 207 -47.58 -28.92 -0.92
CA PRO A 207 -48.32 -29.87 -1.73
C PRO A 207 -48.53 -29.29 -3.13
N GLY A 208 -47.88 -29.84 -4.15
CA GLY A 208 -48.26 -29.58 -5.55
C GLY A 208 -47.11 -29.69 -6.57
N THR A 209 -47.42 -30.39 -7.67
CA THR A 209 -46.68 -30.49 -8.95
C THR A 209 -45.44 -31.40 -8.92
N GLN A 210 -45.56 -32.69 -9.27
CA GLN A 210 -45.61 -33.30 -10.62
C GLN A 210 -44.35 -33.13 -11.48
N SER A 211 -43.81 -34.31 -11.84
CA SER A 211 -43.00 -34.70 -13.01
C SER A 211 -41.66 -34.00 -13.28
N LEU A 212 -40.59 -34.79 -13.23
CA LEU A 212 -40.03 -35.41 -14.45
C LEU A 212 -39.08 -36.56 -14.04
N GLY A 213 -39.56 -37.80 -14.20
CA GLY A 213 -38.78 -39.02 -14.09
C GLY A 213 -38.07 -39.35 -15.41
N MET A 214 -36.94 -40.04 -15.26
CA MET A 214 -35.84 -40.20 -16.20
C MET A 214 -36.16 -41.10 -17.41
N GLN A 215 -35.45 -40.82 -18.51
CA GLN A 215 -35.36 -41.62 -19.72
C GLN A 215 -34.50 -42.88 -19.46
N GLN A 216 -35.06 -44.06 -19.81
CA GLN A 216 -34.43 -45.38 -19.68
C GLN A 216 -33.54 -45.71 -20.90
N GLN A 217 -32.42 -46.41 -20.63
CA GLN A 217 -32.15 -47.76 -21.14
C GLN A 217 -31.52 -48.58 -20.02
#